data_AF-H0Z770-F1
#
_entry.id   AF-H0Z770-F1
#
_cell.length_a   1.000
_cell.length_b   1.000
_cell.length_c   1.000
_cell.angle_alpha   90.00
_cell.angle_beta   90.00
_cell.angle_gamma   90.00
#
_symmetry.space_group_name_H-M   'P 1'
#
loop_
_entity.id
_entity.type
_entity.pdbx_description
1 polymer ?
#
loop_
_entity_poly.entity_id
_entity_poly.type
_entity_poly.pdbx_seq_one_letter_code
_entity_poly.pdbx_strand_id
1 'polypeptide(L)'
;MSSFSESALEKKLSELSNSQQSVQTLSLWLIHHRKHAGPIVAVWHRELRKAKSSRKLTFLYLANDVIQNSKRKGPEFTREFESVLVDAFSHVAREADEGCKKPLERLLNIWQERSVYGSEFIQQLKLSMEDSNSPQTKGKLFESRLDGPLSSPGLVAGVPACGRGVGMRWPSRSLLLSHSMIL
;
A
#
# COMPACT_ATOMS: atom_id res chain seq x y z
N MET A 1 2.71 -20.45 -23.58
CA MET A 1 2.89 -19.35 -22.60
C MET A 1 2.30 -18.08 -23.22
N SER A 2 1.33 -17.44 -22.55
CA SER A 2 0.73 -16.19 -23.08
C SER A 2 1.75 -15.06 -23.08
N SER A 3 1.92 -14.38 -24.21
CA SER A 3 2.78 -13.20 -24.31
C SER A 3 2.28 -12.09 -23.37
N PHE A 4 3.20 -11.27 -22.87
CA PHE A 4 2.84 -10.07 -22.12
C PHE A 4 2.23 -9.03 -23.07
N SER A 5 1.15 -8.39 -22.64
CA SER A 5 0.63 -7.14 -23.21
C SER A 5 -0.07 -6.35 -22.12
N GLU A 6 -0.06 -5.02 -22.21
CA GLU A 6 -0.76 -4.15 -21.24
C GLU A 6 -2.25 -4.46 -21.19
N SER A 7 -2.89 -4.67 -22.35
CA SER A 7 -4.32 -4.99 -22.44
C SER A 7 -4.68 -6.31 -21.74
N ALA A 8 -3.78 -7.30 -21.79
CA ALA A 8 -3.97 -8.56 -21.07
C ALA A 8 -3.86 -8.36 -19.56
N LEU A 9 -2.96 -7.48 -19.10
CA LEU A 9 -2.83 -7.11 -17.70
C LEU A 9 -4.06 -6.34 -17.22
N GLU A 10 -4.54 -5.36 -17.98
CA GLU A 10 -5.77 -4.61 -17.66
C GLU A 10 -6.97 -5.53 -17.49
N LYS A 11 -7.15 -6.49 -18.40
CA LYS A 11 -8.22 -7.49 -18.28
C LYS A 11 -8.07 -8.35 -17.02
N LYS A 12 -6.85 -8.79 -16.70
CA LYS A 12 -6.59 -9.57 -15.48
C LYS A 12 -6.82 -8.76 -14.20
N LEU A 13 -6.47 -7.48 -14.22
CA LEU A 13 -6.73 -6.56 -13.10
C LEU A 13 -8.22 -6.25 -12.96
N SER A 14 -8.98 -6.18 -14.05
CA SER A 14 -10.43 -5.97 -13.96
C SER A 14 -11.15 -7.17 -13.34
N GLU A 15 -10.66 -8.40 -13.60
CA GLU A 15 -11.15 -9.67 -13.03
C GLU A 15 -10.59 -9.98 -11.62
N LEU A 16 -9.61 -9.21 -11.14
CA LEU A 16 -8.98 -9.43 -9.83
C LEU A 16 -10.00 -9.32 -8.68
N SER A 17 -10.07 -10.37 -7.87
CA SER A 17 -10.94 -10.46 -6.69
C SER A 17 -10.12 -10.51 -5.39
N ASN A 18 -10.79 -10.32 -4.25
CA ASN A 18 -10.17 -10.42 -2.92
C ASN A 18 -9.84 -11.86 -2.48
N SER A 19 -10.07 -12.86 -3.33
CA SER A 19 -9.77 -14.25 -3.03
C SER A 19 -8.26 -14.52 -3.16
N GLN A 20 -7.72 -15.33 -2.24
CA GLN A 20 -6.30 -15.68 -2.23
C GLN A 20 -5.85 -16.30 -3.57
N GLN A 21 -6.68 -17.18 -4.14
CA GLN A 21 -6.39 -17.85 -5.42
C GLN A 21 -6.28 -16.87 -6.59
N SER A 22 -7.17 -15.87 -6.65
CA SER A 22 -7.13 -14.83 -7.70
C SER A 22 -5.85 -13.99 -7.62
N VAL A 23 -5.47 -13.57 -6.40
CA VAL A 23 -4.25 -12.81 -6.16
C VAL A 23 -3.01 -13.62 -6.52
N GLN A 24 -2.90 -14.87 -6.04
CA GLN A 24 -1.74 -15.73 -6.29
C GLN A 24 -1.57 -16.07 -7.77
N THR A 25 -2.65 -16.41 -8.46
CA THR A 25 -2.61 -16.75 -9.89
C THR A 25 -2.08 -15.58 -10.71
N LEU A 26 -2.56 -14.36 -10.42
CA LEU A 26 -2.10 -13.17 -11.11
C LEU A 26 -0.65 -12.83 -10.75
N SER A 27 -0.30 -12.92 -9.46
CA SER A 27 1.07 -12.68 -8.98
C SER A 27 2.10 -13.56 -9.69
N LEU A 28 1.82 -14.87 -9.81
CA LEU A 28 2.71 -15.79 -10.52
C LEU A 28 2.89 -15.43 -12.00
N TRP A 29 1.80 -15.02 -12.66
CA TRP A 29 1.84 -14.57 -14.05
C TRP A 29 2.68 -13.29 -14.20
N LEU A 30 2.57 -12.33 -13.27
CA LEU A 30 3.38 -11.11 -13.24
C LEU A 30 4.87 -11.43 -13.01
N ILE A 31 5.18 -12.32 -12.07
CA ILE A 31 6.55 -12.74 -11.75
C ILE A 31 7.20 -13.45 -12.96
N HIS A 32 6.44 -14.26 -13.68
CA HIS A 32 6.91 -14.88 -14.92
C HIS A 32 7.32 -13.82 -15.97
N HIS A 33 6.57 -12.72 -16.04
CA HIS A 33 6.79 -11.61 -16.96
C HIS A 33 7.62 -10.46 -16.37
N ARG A 34 8.46 -10.74 -15.35
CA ARG A 34 9.28 -9.74 -14.64
C ARG A 34 10.18 -8.87 -15.52
N LYS A 35 10.53 -9.32 -16.73
CA LYS A 35 11.27 -8.51 -17.73
C LYS A 35 10.50 -7.24 -18.11
N HIS A 36 9.19 -7.23 -17.92
CA HIS A 36 8.29 -6.11 -18.15
C HIS A 36 7.83 -5.45 -16.83
N ALA A 37 8.63 -5.55 -15.75
CA ALA A 37 8.25 -5.02 -14.43
C ALA A 37 7.81 -3.54 -14.49
N GLY A 38 8.54 -2.68 -15.21
CA GLY A 38 8.17 -1.26 -15.32
C GLY A 38 6.80 -1.01 -15.95
N PRO A 39 6.54 -1.51 -17.18
CA PRO A 39 5.19 -1.45 -17.76
C PRO A 39 4.11 -2.07 -16.87
N ILE A 40 4.39 -3.20 -16.22
CA ILE A 40 3.46 -3.85 -15.29
C ILE A 40 3.08 -2.91 -14.14
N VAL A 41 4.07 -2.31 -13.48
CA VAL A 41 3.85 -1.41 -12.34
C VAL A 41 3.12 -0.14 -12.79
N ALA A 42 3.45 0.41 -13.96
CA ALA A 42 2.77 1.56 -14.53
C ALA A 42 1.28 1.30 -14.79
N VAL A 43 0.93 0.15 -15.39
CA VAL A 43 -0.46 -0.26 -15.62
C VAL A 43 -1.17 -0.53 -14.30
N TRP A 44 -0.53 -1.25 -13.37
CA TRP A 44 -1.07 -1.51 -12.04
C TRP A 44 -1.43 -0.21 -11.31
N HIS A 45 -0.53 0.78 -11.35
CA HIS A 45 -0.74 2.05 -10.69
C HIS A 45 -1.87 2.87 -11.33
N ARG A 46 -1.93 2.89 -12.67
CA ARG A 46 -3.02 3.52 -13.43
C ARG A 46 -4.38 2.91 -13.08
N GLU A 47 -4.47 1.58 -13.04
CA GLU A 47 -5.72 0.86 -12.73
C GLU A 47 -6.10 0.96 -11.25
N LEU A 48 -5.12 1.00 -10.33
CA LEU A 48 -5.36 1.27 -8.90
C LEU A 48 -6.10 2.61 -8.69
N ARG A 49 -5.64 3.67 -9.39
CA ARG A 49 -6.25 5.00 -9.27
C ARG A 49 -7.67 5.04 -9.80
N LYS A 50 -7.98 4.27 -10.85
CA LYS A 50 -9.34 4.15 -11.42
C LYS A 50 -10.25 3.22 -10.61
N ALA A 51 -9.69 2.30 -9.84
CA ALA A 51 -10.45 1.30 -9.10
C ALA A 51 -11.28 1.94 -7.97
N LYS A 52 -12.48 1.41 -7.73
CA LYS A 52 -13.34 1.76 -6.58
C LYS A 52 -12.62 1.49 -5.26
N SER A 53 -12.91 2.26 -4.21
CA SER A 53 -12.27 2.15 -2.88
C SER A 53 -12.27 0.72 -2.33
N SER A 54 -13.36 -0.04 -2.52
CA SER A 54 -13.47 -1.44 -2.08
C SER A 54 -12.47 -2.41 -2.73
N ARG A 55 -11.94 -2.07 -3.92
CA ARG A 55 -10.97 -2.90 -4.65
C ARG A 55 -9.52 -2.45 -4.43
N LYS A 56 -9.28 -1.21 -4.00
CA LYS A 56 -7.92 -0.65 -3.86
C LYS A 56 -7.04 -1.48 -2.91
N LEU A 57 -7.60 -2.01 -1.82
CA LEU A 57 -6.89 -2.93 -0.93
C LEU A 57 -6.45 -4.21 -1.64
N THR A 58 -7.28 -4.76 -2.53
CA THR A 58 -6.93 -5.96 -3.30
C THR A 58 -5.72 -5.72 -4.22
N PHE A 59 -5.61 -4.54 -4.83
CA PHE A 59 -4.45 -4.16 -5.63
C PHE A 59 -3.16 -4.11 -4.78
N LEU A 60 -3.25 -3.62 -3.55
CA LEU A 60 -2.12 -3.60 -2.62
C LEU A 60 -1.73 -5.00 -2.13
N TYR A 61 -2.70 -5.90 -1.94
CA TYR A 61 -2.40 -7.31 -1.66
C TYR A 61 -1.68 -7.99 -2.82
N LEU A 62 -2.06 -7.70 -4.06
CA LEU A 62 -1.33 -8.15 -5.23
C LEU A 62 0.10 -7.61 -5.25
N ALA A 63 0.29 -6.29 -5.04
CA ALA A 63 1.63 -5.70 -4.99
C ALA A 63 2.49 -6.35 -3.90
N ASN A 64 1.92 -6.56 -2.72
CA ASN A 64 2.60 -7.27 -1.62
C ASN A 64 3.05 -8.66 -2.02
N ASP A 65 2.16 -9.46 -2.63
CA ASP A 65 2.49 -10.84 -3.02
C ASP A 65 3.57 -10.86 -4.12
N VAL A 66 3.46 -9.97 -5.12
CA VAL A 66 4.45 -9.85 -6.20
C VAL A 66 5.82 -9.41 -5.66
N ILE A 67 5.87 -8.35 -4.84
CA ILE A 67 7.13 -7.84 -4.28
C ILE A 67 7.81 -8.93 -3.45
N GLN A 68 7.07 -9.62 -2.57
CA GLN A 68 7.66 -10.64 -1.70
C GLN A 68 8.11 -11.89 -2.46
N ASN A 69 7.29 -12.41 -3.38
CA ASN A 69 7.61 -13.63 -4.12
C ASN A 69 8.65 -13.41 -5.23
N SER A 70 8.77 -12.19 -5.75
CA SER A 70 9.78 -11.86 -6.76
C SER A 70 11.19 -11.69 -6.21
N LYS A 71 11.38 -11.42 -4.90
CA LYS A 71 12.72 -11.17 -4.30
C LYS A 71 13.74 -12.26 -4.63
N ARG A 72 13.31 -13.54 -4.68
CA ARG A 72 14.21 -14.68 -4.99
C ARG A 72 14.61 -14.74 -6.47
N LYS A 73 13.86 -14.08 -7.36
CA LYS A 73 14.12 -14.02 -8.80
C LYS A 73 14.95 -12.78 -9.16
N GLY A 74 14.72 -11.67 -8.47
CA GLY A 74 15.51 -10.44 -8.61
C GLY A 74 14.78 -9.18 -8.11
N PRO A 75 15.48 -8.03 -8.10
CA PRO A 75 15.00 -6.80 -7.46
C PRO A 75 14.10 -5.92 -8.35
N GLU A 76 13.79 -6.33 -9.58
CA GLU A 76 13.11 -5.51 -10.57
C GLU A 76 11.77 -4.97 -10.05
N PHE A 77 10.91 -5.83 -9.52
CA PHE A 77 9.64 -5.38 -8.96
C PHE A 77 9.82 -4.52 -7.71
N THR A 78 10.75 -4.86 -6.82
CA THR A 78 11.01 -4.04 -5.63
C THR A 78 11.38 -2.61 -6.02
N ARG A 79 12.26 -2.42 -7.01
CA ARG A 79 12.66 -1.09 -7.49
C ARG A 79 11.52 -0.34 -8.17
N GLU A 80 10.79 -1.00 -9.08
CA GLU A 80 9.71 -0.34 -9.82
C GLU A 80 8.57 0.06 -8.88
N PHE A 81 8.19 -0.80 -7.92
CA PHE A 81 7.16 -0.48 -6.95
C PHE A 81 7.58 0.66 -6.01
N GLU A 82 8.84 0.71 -5.57
CA GLU A 82 9.34 1.79 -4.71
C GLU A 82 8.99 3.19 -5.25
N SER A 83 9.10 3.39 -6.56
CA SER A 83 8.82 4.67 -7.22
C SER A 83 7.34 5.09 -7.21
N VAL A 84 6.39 4.14 -7.12
CA VAL A 84 4.95 4.42 -7.17
C VAL A 84 4.24 4.23 -5.84
N LEU A 85 4.86 3.53 -4.88
CA LEU A 85 4.22 3.13 -3.63
C LEU A 85 3.81 4.33 -2.76
N VAL A 86 4.61 5.40 -2.73
CA VAL A 86 4.29 6.60 -1.94
C VAL A 86 3.00 7.25 -2.42
N ASP A 87 2.86 7.44 -3.73
CA ASP A 87 1.65 8.00 -4.32
C ASP A 87 0.46 7.04 -4.17
N ALA A 88 0.68 5.75 -4.41
CA ALA A 88 -0.36 4.73 -4.25
C ALA A 88 -0.91 4.68 -2.82
N PHE A 89 -0.05 4.69 -1.79
CA PHE A 89 -0.48 4.66 -0.39
C PHE A 89 -1.20 5.94 0.01
N SER A 90 -0.70 7.12 -0.40
CA SER A 90 -1.39 8.40 -0.18
C SER A 90 -2.77 8.42 -0.83
N HIS A 91 -2.87 7.97 -2.08
CA HIS A 91 -4.12 7.90 -2.83
C HIS A 91 -5.14 6.96 -2.18
N VAL A 92 -4.70 5.76 -1.77
CA VAL A 92 -5.59 4.79 -1.09
C VAL A 92 -5.99 5.31 0.29
N ALA A 93 -5.09 5.92 1.05
CA ALA A 93 -5.43 6.49 2.36
C ALA A 93 -6.46 7.62 2.27
N ARG A 94 -6.42 8.42 1.20
CA ARG A 94 -7.39 9.51 0.96
C ARG A 94 -8.76 9.03 0.49
N GLU A 95 -8.80 7.99 -0.34
CA GLU A 95 -10.06 7.52 -0.95
C GLU A 95 -10.73 6.37 -0.19
N ALA A 96 -10.05 5.79 0.78
CA ALA A 96 -10.55 4.66 1.54
C ALA A 96 -11.06 5.08 2.91
N ASP A 97 -12.14 4.45 3.37
CA ASP A 97 -12.70 4.69 4.70
C ASP A 97 -11.69 4.35 5.82
N GLU A 98 -11.97 4.83 7.03
CA GLU A 98 -11.20 4.55 8.27
C GLU A 98 -10.86 3.04 8.46
N GLY A 99 -11.66 2.14 7.89
CA GLY A 99 -11.42 0.69 7.90
C GLY A 99 -10.22 0.21 7.09
N CYS A 100 -9.63 1.04 6.23
CA CYS A 100 -8.51 0.67 5.36
C CYS A 100 -7.14 1.01 5.94
N LYS A 101 -7.04 1.91 6.93
CA LYS A 101 -5.78 2.26 7.60
C LYS A 101 -5.11 1.06 8.27
N LYS A 102 -5.88 0.26 9.02
CA LYS A 102 -5.37 -0.95 9.71
C LYS A 102 -4.75 -1.98 8.76
N PRO A 103 -5.39 -2.37 7.64
CA PRO A 103 -4.76 -3.21 6.61
C PRO A 103 -3.47 -2.63 6.04
N LEU A 104 -3.43 -1.32 5.76
CA LEU A 104 -2.24 -0.65 5.22
C LEU A 104 -1.08 -0.66 6.22
N GLU A 105 -1.33 -0.30 7.47
CA GLU A 105 -0.32 -0.36 8.54
C GLU A 105 0.21 -1.78 8.71
N ARG A 106 -0.67 -2.79 8.67
CA ARG A 106 -0.27 -4.20 8.74
C ARG A 106 0.67 -4.57 7.58
N LEU A 107 0.39 -4.12 6.35
CA LEU A 107 1.27 -4.35 5.21
C LEU A 107 2.65 -3.71 5.41
N LEU A 108 2.71 -2.46 5.88
CA LEU A 108 3.95 -1.75 6.14
C LEU A 108 4.78 -2.43 7.23
N ASN A 109 4.14 -2.89 8.31
CA ASN A 109 4.82 -3.63 9.37
C ASN A 109 5.40 -4.96 8.84
N ILE A 110 4.68 -5.69 7.99
CA ILE A 110 5.20 -6.91 7.36
C ILE A 110 6.42 -6.59 6.48
N TRP A 111 6.40 -5.48 5.72
CA TRP A 111 7.54 -5.08 4.90
C TRP A 111 8.75 -4.68 5.73
N GLN A 112 8.53 -4.06 6.89
CA GLN A 112 9.58 -3.73 7.85
C GLN A 112 10.17 -5.00 8.48
N GLU A 113 9.34 -5.90 9.02
CA GLU A 113 9.75 -7.17 9.63
C GLU A 113 10.57 -8.05 8.66
N ARG A 114 10.17 -8.06 7.38
CA ARG A 114 10.84 -8.87 6.33
C ARG A 114 11.95 -8.13 5.60
N SER A 115 12.31 -6.91 6.04
CA SER A 115 13.30 -6.05 5.39
C SER A 115 13.10 -6.00 3.86
N VAL A 116 11.86 -5.72 3.44
CA VAL A 116 11.50 -5.54 2.02
C VAL A 116 12.01 -4.20 1.53
N TYR A 117 11.78 -3.17 2.32
CA TYR A 117 12.29 -1.81 2.12
C TYR A 117 12.98 -1.32 3.39
N GLY A 118 13.83 -0.29 3.25
CA GLY A 118 14.49 0.36 4.38
C GLY A 118 13.49 1.07 5.31
N SER A 119 13.86 1.19 6.59
CA SER A 119 12.98 1.80 7.60
C SER A 119 12.59 3.24 7.28
N GLU A 120 13.49 4.02 6.66
CA GLU A 120 13.20 5.39 6.23
C GLU A 120 12.07 5.45 5.19
N PHE A 121 12.13 4.56 4.20
CA PHE A 121 11.08 4.47 3.18
C PHE A 121 9.74 4.02 3.77
N ILE A 122 9.76 3.03 4.68
CA ILE A 122 8.55 2.61 5.39
C ILE A 122 7.95 3.77 6.19
N GLN A 123 8.77 4.58 6.85
CA GLN A 123 8.30 5.76 7.58
C GLN A 123 7.70 6.81 6.64
N GLN A 124 8.31 7.04 5.47
CA GLN A 124 7.75 7.91 4.44
C GLN A 124 6.37 7.43 3.97
N LEU A 125 6.17 6.11 3.80
CA LEU A 125 4.87 5.55 3.45
C LEU A 125 3.84 5.78 4.56
N LYS A 126 4.21 5.61 5.84
CA LYS A 126 3.32 5.90 6.98
C LYS A 126 2.88 7.36 6.98
N LEU A 127 3.82 8.29 6.85
CA LEU A 127 3.54 9.74 6.80
C LEU A 127 2.62 10.11 5.63
N SER A 128 2.81 9.50 4.46
CA SER A 128 1.98 9.75 3.27
C SER A 128 0.49 9.40 3.48
N MET A 129 0.20 8.50 4.42
CA MET A 129 -1.15 8.13 4.82
C MET A 129 -1.75 9.06 5.87
N GLU A 130 -0.91 9.68 6.71
CA GLU A 130 -1.31 10.57 7.82
C GLU A 130 -1.59 12.01 7.34
N ASP A 131 -0.78 12.52 6.40
CA ASP A 131 -0.90 13.89 5.87
C ASP A 131 -2.25 14.15 5.17
N SER A 132 -2.90 13.09 4.68
CA SER A 132 -4.22 13.14 4.04
C SER A 132 -5.36 13.50 5.01
N ASN A 133 -5.13 13.49 6.32
CA ASN A 133 -6.11 13.88 7.35
C ASN A 133 -6.00 15.37 7.76
N SER A 134 -5.10 16.11 7.13
CA SER A 134 -4.92 17.56 7.32
C SER A 134 -5.59 18.33 6.17
N PRO A 135 -6.43 19.36 6.41
CA PRO A 135 -6.82 20.27 5.35
C PRO A 135 -5.55 20.96 4.83
N GLN A 136 -5.19 20.65 3.58
CA GLN A 136 -4.06 21.22 2.84
C GLN A 136 -3.94 22.73 3.07
N THR A 137 -3.03 23.13 3.96
CA THR A 137 -2.52 24.50 3.98
C THR A 137 -1.24 24.45 3.15
N LYS A 138 -1.34 24.82 1.87
CA LYS A 138 -0.17 25.04 1.01
C LYS A 138 0.60 26.26 1.53
N GLY A 139 1.42 26.07 2.56
CA GLY A 139 2.29 27.11 3.13
C GLY A 139 3.67 27.03 2.49
N LYS A 140 3.97 27.96 1.59
CA LYS A 140 5.32 28.21 1.09
C LYS A 140 6.26 28.47 2.28
N LEU A 141 7.39 27.80 2.24
CA LEU A 141 8.65 28.09 2.92
C LEU A 141 8.97 29.60 2.85
N PHE A 142 9.01 30.28 4.00
CA PHE A 142 10.01 31.32 4.31
C PHE A 142 10.03 31.61 5.82
N GLU A 143 10.96 30.96 6.52
CA GLU A 143 11.34 31.27 7.89
C GLU A 143 12.32 32.46 7.85
N SER A 144 12.00 33.57 8.54
CA SER A 144 12.93 34.19 9.48
C SER A 144 12.35 35.39 10.24
N ARG A 145 12.38 35.25 11.57
CA ARG A 145 12.85 36.23 12.59
C ARG A 145 11.80 36.77 13.58
N LEU A 146 11.88 36.24 14.82
CA LEU A 146 11.87 36.85 16.18
C LEU A 146 11.15 38.21 16.34
N ASP A 147 10.25 38.46 17.30
CA ASP A 147 10.40 38.35 18.76
C ASP A 147 9.04 38.72 19.44
N GLY A 148 8.78 38.32 20.70
CA GLY A 148 7.77 38.98 21.57
C GLY A 148 6.59 38.14 22.15
N PRO A 149 6.38 38.11 23.49
CA PRO A 149 5.43 37.21 24.16
C PRO A 149 4.10 37.90 24.58
N LEU A 150 3.05 37.11 24.91
CA LEU A 150 2.37 37.07 26.22
C LEU A 150 0.99 36.36 26.18
N SER A 151 0.68 35.67 27.28
CA SER A 151 -0.63 35.30 27.82
C SER A 151 -1.36 34.03 27.35
N SER A 152 -1.33 33.01 28.24
CA SER A 152 -2.41 32.04 28.53
C SER A 152 -3.68 32.77 29.02
N PRO A 153 -4.91 32.16 29.19
CA PRO A 153 -5.18 30.76 29.59
C PRO A 153 -6.50 30.09 29.09
N GLY A 154 -6.71 28.81 29.46
CA GLY A 154 -8.02 28.15 29.62
C GLY A 154 -8.35 27.08 28.55
N LEU A 155 -8.40 25.77 28.84
CA LEU A 155 -9.37 24.95 29.59
C LEU A 155 -10.44 24.31 28.68
N VAL A 156 -10.72 23.01 28.93
CA VAL A 156 -11.86 22.14 28.49
C VAL A 156 -11.88 21.75 27.00
N ALA A 157 -12.36 20.59 26.55
CA ALA A 157 -12.76 19.30 27.10
C ALA A 157 -13.10 18.41 25.89
N GLY A 158 -13.31 17.11 26.12
CA GLY A 158 -14.26 16.35 25.32
C GLY A 158 -13.65 15.47 24.23
N VAL A 159 -13.17 14.31 24.67
CA VAL A 159 -13.16 13.08 23.88
C VAL A 159 -14.61 12.75 23.47
N PRO A 160 -14.91 12.48 22.19
CA PRO A 160 -16.07 11.68 21.83
C PRO A 160 -15.63 10.27 21.48
N ALA A 161 -16.19 9.32 22.22
CA ALA A 161 -16.20 7.91 21.89
C ALA A 161 -16.98 7.68 20.59
N CYS A 162 -16.36 7.01 19.62
CA CYS A 162 -17.01 6.20 18.59
C CYS A 162 -16.36 4.82 18.70
N GLY A 163 -17.06 3.75 19.08
CA GLY A 163 -18.31 3.30 18.49
C GLY A 163 -17.99 1.92 17.90
N ARG A 164 -18.38 0.86 18.62
CA ARG A 164 -18.17 -0.54 18.27
C ARG A 164 -18.57 -0.82 16.81
N GLY A 165 -17.65 -1.37 16.03
CA GLY A 165 -17.88 -1.87 14.67
C GLY A 165 -17.17 -3.20 14.47
N VAL A 166 -17.95 -4.27 14.65
CA VAL A 166 -17.77 -5.68 14.26
C VAL A 166 -16.38 -6.08 13.74
N GLY A 167 -15.64 -6.80 14.58
CA GLY A 167 -14.37 -7.41 14.23
C GLY A 167 -14.52 -8.45 13.11
N MET A 168 -14.05 -8.10 11.92
CA MET A 168 -13.52 -9.12 11.00
C MET A 168 -12.15 -9.53 11.49
N ARG A 169 -12.15 -10.47 12.44
CA ARG A 169 -10.98 -11.23 12.86
C ARG A 169 -10.51 -12.03 11.64
N TRP A 170 -9.57 -11.49 10.88
CA TRP A 170 -8.77 -12.31 9.99
C TRP A 170 -7.81 -13.14 10.85
N PRO A 171 -7.68 -14.44 10.57
CA PRO A 171 -7.02 -15.38 11.45
C PRO A 171 -5.56 -14.99 11.63
N SER A 172 -5.19 -14.76 12.89
CA SER A 172 -3.83 -14.94 13.40
C SER A 172 -3.41 -16.40 13.18
N ARG A 173 -3.03 -16.73 11.96
CA ARG A 173 -2.27 -17.93 11.58
C ARG A 173 -1.34 -17.44 10.46
N SER A 174 -0.09 -17.11 10.72
CA SER A 174 0.97 -18.12 10.85
C SER A 174 0.58 -19.38 10.09
N LEU A 175 0.81 -19.38 8.77
CA LEU A 175 0.99 -20.54 7.88
C LEU A 175 0.86 -20.08 6.41
N LEU A 176 1.82 -19.31 5.89
CA LEU A 176 2.24 -19.34 4.48
C LEU A 176 3.71 -18.91 4.39
N LEU A 177 4.53 -19.48 5.26
CA LEU A 177 5.94 -19.72 5.05
C LEU A 177 6.11 -21.23 5.17
N SER A 178 6.78 -21.82 4.18
CA SER A 178 7.19 -23.22 4.10
C SER A 178 6.09 -24.23 3.73
N HIS A 179 5.82 -24.39 2.42
CA HIS A 179 5.77 -25.71 1.74
C HIS A 179 5.51 -25.50 0.24
N SER A 180 6.56 -25.12 -0.49
CA SER A 180 6.75 -25.47 -1.92
C SER A 180 8.17 -25.06 -2.30
N MET A 181 9.14 -25.86 -1.86
CA MET A 181 10.46 -26.10 -2.47
C MET A 181 11.32 -26.90 -1.49
N ILE A 182 10.93 -28.15 -1.23
CA ILE A 182 11.83 -29.31 -1.23
C ILE A 182 10.99 -30.42 -1.88
N LEU A 183 11.56 -31.00 -2.96
CA LEU A 183 10.98 -31.87 -3.99
C LEU A 183 10.28 -31.12 -5.13
#